data_AF-A0A2V9UUG8-F1
#
_entry.id   AF-A0A2V9UUG8-F1
#
_cell.length_a   1.000
_cell.length_b   1.000
_cell.length_c   1.000
_cell.angle_alpha   90.00
_cell.angle_beta   90.00
_cell.angle_gamma   90.00
#
_symmetry.space_group_name_H-M   'P 1'
#
loop_
_entity.id
_entity.type
_entity.pdbx_description
1 polymer ?
#
loop_
_entity_poly.entity_id
_entity_poly.type
_entity_poly.pdbx_seq_one_letter_code
_entity_poly.pdbx_strand_id
1 'polypeptide(L)'
;MHSDANNGRSVAEIMAEMKRELKEFVLTRFEMFKTETREKIKTLKIAAPLAALGALLLGTAYLLFTMALVGLVAVFVRNSPYQWFLAFAIVAVLWTLLGAVAVYFAKREFELKSLASKRTIEILKGDKQWIQAEAKNQI
;
A
#
# COMPACT_ATOMS: atom_id res chain seq x y z
N MET A 1 35.13 -49.51 -32.61
CA MET A 1 35.95 -48.89 -31.53
C MET A 1 36.48 -47.58 -32.09
N HIS A 2 36.27 -46.38 -31.57
CA HIS A 2 35.73 -45.88 -30.30
C HIS A 2 35.24 -44.44 -30.57
N SER A 3 33.98 -44.14 -30.23
CA SER A 3 33.55 -43.17 -29.21
C SER A 3 33.37 -41.73 -29.71
N ASP A 4 32.11 -41.41 -29.98
CA ASP A 4 31.51 -40.08 -30.08
C ASP A 4 31.86 -39.22 -28.86
N ALA A 5 32.65 -38.17 -29.05
CA ALA A 5 33.01 -37.23 -27.99
C ALA A 5 33.05 -35.80 -28.56
N ASN A 6 31.91 -35.26 -28.97
CA ASN A 6 31.79 -33.83 -29.22
C ASN A 6 30.40 -33.24 -28.92
N ASN A 7 29.61 -33.88 -28.05
CA ASN A 7 28.30 -33.39 -27.63
C ASN A 7 28.38 -32.42 -26.43
N GLY A 8 29.57 -31.85 -26.19
CA GLY A 8 29.96 -31.16 -24.96
C GLY A 8 29.78 -29.65 -25.02
N ARG A 9 28.68 -29.12 -25.57
CA ARG A 9 28.18 -27.82 -25.12
C ARG A 9 27.77 -28.00 -23.67
N SER A 10 28.71 -27.72 -22.79
CA SER A 10 28.66 -28.07 -21.37
C SER A 10 27.40 -27.45 -20.75
N VAL A 11 26.66 -28.23 -19.97
CA VAL A 11 25.53 -27.75 -19.17
C VAL A 11 25.92 -26.54 -18.31
N ALA A 12 27.20 -26.41 -17.96
CA ALA A 12 27.77 -25.25 -17.29
C ALA A 12 27.74 -23.96 -18.13
N GLU A 13 27.90 -24.05 -19.44
CA GLU A 13 27.84 -22.93 -20.38
C GLU A 13 26.39 -22.42 -20.52
N ILE A 14 25.41 -23.34 -20.60
CA ILE A 14 23.97 -23.00 -20.63
C ILE A 14 23.54 -22.35 -19.30
N MET A 15 24.02 -22.85 -18.16
CA MET A 15 23.77 -22.23 -16.85
C MET A 15 24.38 -20.83 -16.73
N ALA A 16 25.58 -20.63 -17.27
CA ALA A 16 26.23 -19.32 -17.31
C ALA A 16 25.45 -18.33 -18.20
N GLU A 17 24.92 -18.81 -19.33
CA GLU A 17 24.10 -18.04 -20.26
C GLU A 17 22.74 -17.65 -19.66
N MET A 18 22.01 -18.59 -19.04
CA MET A 18 20.77 -18.29 -18.32
C MET A 18 20.96 -17.30 -17.17
N LYS A 19 22.05 -17.42 -16.39
CA LYS A 19 22.36 -16.47 -15.31
C LYS A 19 22.60 -15.07 -15.87
N ARG A 20 23.23 -14.96 -17.03
CA ARG A 20 23.46 -13.69 -17.73
C ARG A 20 22.14 -13.10 -18.21
N GLU A 21 21.30 -13.90 -18.86
CA GLU A 21 19.96 -13.47 -19.34
C GLU A 21 19.03 -13.06 -18.18
N LEU A 22 19.02 -13.79 -17.06
CA LEU A 22 18.23 -13.41 -15.87
C LEU A 22 18.72 -12.10 -15.26
N LYS A 23 20.04 -11.91 -15.20
CA LYS A 23 20.63 -10.65 -14.71
C LYS A 23 20.23 -9.49 -15.62
N GLU A 24 20.28 -9.69 -16.93
CA GLU A 24 19.88 -8.70 -17.93
C GLU A 24 18.37 -8.39 -17.82
N PHE A 25 17.52 -9.41 -17.70
CA PHE A 25 16.08 -9.25 -17.51
C PHE A 25 15.72 -8.47 -16.24
N VAL A 26 16.36 -8.79 -15.11
CA VAL A 26 16.14 -8.08 -13.84
C VAL A 26 16.59 -6.62 -13.95
N LEU A 27 17.75 -6.36 -14.57
CA LEU A 27 18.24 -5.00 -14.81
C LEU A 27 17.24 -4.21 -15.67
N THR A 28 16.77 -4.78 -16.78
CA THR A 28 15.77 -4.13 -17.65
C THR A 28 14.45 -3.89 -16.90
N ARG A 29 13.96 -4.85 -16.11
CA ARG A 29 12.72 -4.69 -15.34
C ARG A 29 12.86 -3.63 -14.25
N PHE A 30 14.04 -3.53 -13.63
CA PHE A 30 14.35 -2.49 -12.68
C PHE A 30 14.41 -1.10 -13.33
N GLU A 31 15.01 -0.99 -14.52
CA GLU A 31 15.02 0.25 -15.28
C GLU A 31 13.60 0.69 -15.68
N MET A 32 12.79 -0.23 -16.21
CA MET A 32 11.38 0.04 -16.52
C MET A 32 10.56 0.42 -15.28
N PHE A 33 10.77 -0.26 -14.16
CA PHE A 33 10.11 0.09 -12.90
C PHE A 33 10.49 1.50 -12.43
N LYS A 34 11.78 1.85 -12.56
CA LYS A 34 12.29 3.18 -12.21
C LYS A 34 11.68 4.26 -13.11
N THR A 35 11.58 4.02 -14.42
CA THR A 35 10.98 4.98 -15.35
C THR A 35 9.49 5.15 -15.07
N GLU A 36 8.74 4.06 -14.91
CA GLU A 36 7.30 4.11 -14.61
C GLU A 36 7.03 4.80 -13.26
N THR A 37 7.83 4.52 -12.24
CA THR A 37 7.73 5.20 -10.94
C THR A 37 7.98 6.70 -11.08
N ARG A 38 8.99 7.09 -11.88
CA ARG A 38 9.30 8.51 -12.13
C ARG A 38 8.18 9.21 -12.88
N GLU A 39 7.55 8.56 -13.84
CA GLU A 39 6.39 9.09 -14.56
C GLU A 39 5.18 9.27 -13.63
N LYS A 40 4.85 8.26 -12.80
CA LYS A 40 3.79 8.38 -11.79
C LYS A 40 4.06 9.53 -10.81
N ILE A 41 5.31 9.70 -10.35
CA ILE A 41 5.70 10.83 -9.50
C ILE A 41 5.53 12.16 -10.25
N LYS A 42 5.87 12.23 -11.54
CA LYS A 42 5.71 13.44 -12.35
C LYS A 42 4.23 13.82 -12.48
N THR A 43 3.36 12.84 -12.72
CA THR A 43 1.90 13.04 -12.75
C THR A 43 1.37 13.49 -11.39
N LEU A 44 1.84 12.88 -10.29
CA LEU A 44 1.51 13.31 -8.93
C LEU A 44 1.95 14.76 -8.66
N LYS A 45 3.11 15.19 -9.17
CA LYS A 45 3.57 16.59 -9.04
C LYS A 45 2.67 17.58 -9.78
N ILE A 46 2.09 17.18 -10.91
CA ILE A 46 1.13 18.02 -11.65
C ILE A 46 -0.21 18.09 -10.91
N ALA A 47 -0.63 16.98 -10.29
CA ALA A 47 -1.83 16.95 -9.45
C ALA A 47 -1.63 17.62 -8.07
N ALA A 48 -0.39 17.76 -7.60
CA ALA A 48 -0.06 18.32 -6.29
C ALA A 48 -0.62 19.72 -6.01
N PRO A 49 -0.51 20.74 -6.90
CA PRO A 49 -1.08 22.05 -6.65
C PRO A 49 -2.61 22.02 -6.55
N LEU A 50 -3.29 21.21 -7.38
CA LEU A 50 -4.73 21.06 -7.31
C LEU A 50 -5.15 20.35 -6.01
N ALA A 51 -4.41 19.32 -5.59
CA ALA A 51 -4.62 18.66 -4.32
C ALA A 51 -4.37 19.60 -3.13
N ALA A 52 -3.37 20.48 -3.22
CA ALA A 52 -3.09 21.49 -2.20
C ALA A 52 -4.23 22.51 -2.07
N LEU A 53 -4.76 23.02 -3.19
CA LEU A 53 -5.93 23.90 -3.19
C LEU A 53 -7.17 23.19 -2.62
N GLY A 54 -7.40 21.94 -3.02
CA GLY A 54 -8.48 21.12 -2.46
C GLY A 54 -8.33 20.92 -0.96
N ALA A 55 -7.12 20.60 -0.49
CA ALA A 55 -6.83 20.43 0.93
C ALA A 55 -7.00 21.74 1.73
N LEU A 56 -6.61 22.88 1.16
CA LEU A 56 -6.82 24.20 1.78
C LEU A 56 -8.31 24.53 1.89
N LEU A 57 -9.08 24.31 0.83
CA LEU A 57 -10.51 24.60 0.82
C LEU A 57 -11.28 23.67 1.76
N LEU A 58 -11.01 22.37 1.70
CA LEU A 58 -11.61 21.38 2.59
C LEU A 58 -11.19 21.59 4.05
N GLY A 59 -9.92 21.92 4.29
CA GLY A 59 -9.43 22.24 5.63
C GLY A 59 -10.11 23.48 6.19
N THR A 60 -10.27 24.53 5.38
CA THR A 60 -11.00 25.75 5.77
C THR A 60 -12.47 25.44 6.07
N ALA A 61 -13.14 24.69 5.19
CA ALA A 61 -14.53 24.28 5.39
C ALA A 61 -14.70 23.45 6.66
N TYR A 62 -13.78 22.51 6.92
CA TYR A 62 -13.78 21.68 8.13
C TYR A 62 -13.62 22.51 9.41
N LEU A 63 -12.71 23.49 9.41
CA LEU A 63 -12.51 24.40 10.54
C LEU A 63 -13.75 25.27 10.80
N LEU A 64 -14.32 25.87 9.75
CA LEU A 64 -15.54 26.67 9.86
C LEU A 64 -16.72 25.84 10.35
N PHE A 65 -16.88 24.63 9.82
CA PHE A 65 -17.92 23.70 10.26
C PHE A 65 -17.74 23.31 11.73
N THR A 66 -16.52 23.00 12.17
CA THR A 66 -16.23 22.66 13.56
C THR A 66 -16.49 23.84 14.48
N MET A 67 -16.08 25.06 14.10
CA MET A 67 -16.38 26.28 14.86
C MET A 67 -17.88 26.56 14.95
N ALA A 68 -18.63 26.34 13.87
CA ALA A 68 -20.08 26.47 13.87
C ALA A 68 -20.75 25.46 14.82
N LEU A 69 -20.29 24.20 14.82
CA LEU A 69 -20.77 23.19 15.77
C LEU A 69 -20.45 23.56 17.22
N VAL A 70 -19.22 24.02 17.50
CA VAL A 70 -18.84 24.48 18.84
C VAL A 70 -19.70 25.66 19.27
N GLY A 71 -19.91 26.64 18.38
CA GLY A 71 -20.79 27.77 18.64
C GLY A 71 -22.23 27.35 18.94
N LEU A 72 -22.76 26.38 18.20
CA LEU A 72 -24.08 25.81 18.44
C LEU A 72 -24.16 25.15 19.82
N VAL A 73 -23.19 24.32 20.18
CA VAL A 73 -23.14 23.66 21.50
C VAL A 73 -22.97 24.68 22.63
N ALA A 74 -22.17 25.73 22.42
CA ALA A 74 -21.96 26.79 23.41
C ALA A 74 -23.26 27.52 23.76
N VAL A 75 -24.20 27.67 22.82
CA VAL A 75 -25.54 28.24 23.10
C VAL A 75 -26.31 27.37 24.09
N PHE A 76 -26.21 26.04 24.01
CA PHE A 76 -26.88 25.12 24.93
C PHE A 76 -26.25 25.11 26.33
N VAL A 77 -24.96 25.41 26.45
CA VAL A 77 -24.19 25.37 27.73
C VAL A 77 -23.95 26.79 28.29
N ARG A 78 -24.75 27.78 27.85
CA ARG A 78 -24.55 29.21 28.16
C ARG A 78 -24.54 29.55 29.66
N ASN A 79 -25.16 28.71 30.50
CA ASN A 79 -25.28 28.95 31.94
C ASN A 79 -23.97 28.76 32.71
N SER A 80 -22.90 28.25 32.08
CA SER A 80 -21.59 28.05 32.70
C SER A 80 -20.57 29.08 32.20
N PRO A 81 -19.73 29.66 33.08
CA PRO A 81 -18.60 30.50 32.65
C PRO A 81 -17.61 29.73 31.75
N TYR A 82 -17.64 28.40 31.77
CA TYR A 82 -16.81 27.51 30.95
C TYR A 82 -17.51 27.01 29.67
N GLN A 83 -18.57 27.68 29.21
CA GLN A 83 -19.37 27.29 28.04
C GLN A 83 -18.55 26.90 26.81
N TRP A 84 -17.51 27.68 26.48
CA TRP A 84 -16.66 27.42 25.32
C TRP A 84 -15.81 26.17 25.50
N PHE A 85 -15.19 26.01 26.67
CA PHE A 85 -14.38 24.84 26.98
C PHE A 85 -15.20 23.55 26.91
N LEU A 86 -16.39 23.55 27.52
CA LEU A 86 -17.31 22.42 27.48
C LEU A 86 -17.79 22.14 26.05
N ALA A 87 -18.10 23.18 25.26
CA ALA A 87 -18.50 23.02 23.88
C ALA A 87 -17.40 22.36 23.02
N PHE A 88 -16.15 22.81 23.15
CA PHE A 88 -15.01 22.17 22.48
C PHE A 88 -14.82 20.71 22.93
N ALA A 89 -14.94 20.43 24.21
CA ALA A 89 -14.82 19.07 24.74
C ALA A 89 -15.91 18.14 24.16
N ILE A 90 -17.16 18.59 24.11
CA ILE A 90 -18.28 17.81 23.56
C ILE A 90 -18.06 17.54 22.06
N VAL A 91 -17.69 18.56 21.28
CA VAL A 91 -17.43 18.41 19.85
C VAL A 91 -16.21 17.51 19.59
N ALA A 92 -15.18 17.57 20.44
CA ALA A 92 -14.03 16.67 20.36
C ALA A 92 -14.39 15.20 20.60
N VAL A 93 -15.28 14.93 21.58
CA VAL A 93 -15.81 13.58 21.81
C VAL A 93 -16.60 13.09 20.58
N LEU A 94 -17.43 13.96 20.00
CA LEU A 94 -18.20 13.64 18.80
C LEU A 94 -17.28 13.25 17.62
N TRP A 95 -16.24 14.05 17.35
CA TRP A 95 -15.26 13.74 16.29
C TRP A 95 -14.49 12.46 16.59
N THR A 96 -14.16 12.19 17.85
CA THR A 96 -13.48 10.96 18.25
C THR A 96 -14.33 9.73 17.99
N LEU A 97 -15.63 9.79 18.30
CA LEU A 97 -16.56 8.70 18.02
C LEU A 97 -16.71 8.46 16.51
N LEU A 98 -16.91 9.51 15.72
CA LEU A 98 -16.99 9.40 14.26
C LEU A 98 -15.68 8.83 13.67
N GLY A 99 -14.53 9.29 14.17
CA GLY A 99 -13.22 8.79 13.77
C GLY A 99 -13.02 7.32 14.13
N ALA A 100 -13.42 6.90 15.32
CA ALA A 100 -13.35 5.51 15.76
C ALA A 100 -14.21 4.59 14.86
N VAL A 101 -15.43 5.02 14.52
CA VAL A 101 -16.32 4.30 13.60
C VAL A 101 -15.70 4.22 12.20
N ALA A 102 -15.14 5.32 11.68
CA ALA A 102 -14.48 5.32 10.38
C ALA A 102 -13.27 4.38 10.34
N VAL A 103 -12.43 4.38 11.38
CA VAL A 103 -11.29 3.46 11.52
C VAL A 103 -11.75 2.01 11.60
N TYR A 104 -12.83 1.74 12.32
CA TYR A 104 -13.41 0.40 12.40
C TYR A 104 -13.86 -0.11 11.02
N PHE A 105 -14.58 0.71 10.25
CA PHE A 105 -14.96 0.36 8.88
C PHE A 105 -13.76 0.20 7.95
N ALA A 106 -12.77 1.09 8.03
CA ALA A 106 -11.55 0.99 7.24
C ALA A 106 -10.79 -0.31 7.53
N LYS A 107 -10.61 -0.67 8.81
CA LYS A 107 -10.00 -1.95 9.20
C LYS A 107 -10.76 -3.14 8.63
N ARG A 108 -12.09 -3.13 8.72
CA ARG A 108 -12.92 -4.20 8.17
C ARG A 108 -12.76 -4.34 6.65
N GLU A 109 -12.72 -3.23 5.92
CA GLU A 109 -12.51 -3.24 4.46
C GLU A 109 -11.11 -3.75 4.08
N PHE A 110 -10.07 -3.35 4.81
CA PHE A 110 -8.71 -3.86 4.60
C PHE A 110 -8.57 -5.33 4.93
N GLU A 111 -9.21 -5.82 5.99
CA GLU A 111 -9.24 -7.24 6.33
C GLU A 111 -9.97 -8.05 5.24
N LEU A 112 -11.12 -7.56 4.75
CA LEU A 112 -11.86 -8.19 3.65
C LEU A 112 -11.05 -8.23 2.35
N LYS A 113 -10.35 -7.14 1.99
CA LYS A 113 -9.46 -7.12 0.81
C LYS A 113 -8.18 -7.93 1.00
N SER A 114 -7.66 -8.05 2.23
CA SER A 114 -6.51 -8.92 2.56
C SER A 114 -6.84 -10.41 2.36
N LEU A 115 -8.08 -10.83 2.62
CA LEU A 115 -8.54 -12.20 2.38
C LEU A 115 -8.53 -12.59 0.89
N ALA A 116 -8.53 -11.64 -0.05
CA ALA A 116 -8.44 -11.93 -1.48
C ALA A 116 -7.05 -12.44 -1.92
N SER A 117 -5.98 -12.21 -1.14
CA SER A 117 -4.61 -12.60 -1.48
C SER A 117 -4.11 -13.86 -0.75
N LYS A 118 -4.88 -14.40 0.21
CA LYS A 118 -4.44 -15.60 0.95
C LYS A 118 -4.33 -16.82 0.04
N ARG A 119 -5.29 -17.02 -0.88
CA ARG A 119 -5.31 -18.17 -1.79
C ARG A 119 -4.09 -18.17 -2.73
N THR A 120 -3.68 -17.01 -3.24
CA THR A 120 -2.52 -16.89 -4.14
C THR A 120 -1.19 -17.12 -3.41
N ILE A 121 -1.05 -16.61 -2.18
CA ILE A 121 0.17 -16.81 -1.36
C ILE A 121 0.31 -18.27 -0.93
N GLU A 122 -0.79 -18.96 -0.66
CA GLU A 122 -0.79 -20.36 -0.23
C GLU A 122 -0.38 -21.31 -1.38
N ILE A 123 -0.85 -21.05 -2.61
CA ILE A 123 -0.43 -21.79 -3.81
C ILE A 123 1.07 -21.58 -4.09
N LEU A 124 1.58 -20.34 -3.94
CA LEU A 124 3.02 -20.04 -4.09
C LEU A 124 3.91 -20.71 -3.03
N LYS A 125 3.38 -21.01 -1.83
CA LYS A 125 4.11 -21.78 -0.80
C LYS A 125 4.10 -23.28 -1.11
N GLY A 126 2.97 -23.81 -1.61
CA GLY A 126 2.85 -25.20 -2.04
C GLY A 126 3.84 -25.55 -3.15
N ASP A 127 3.96 -24.69 -4.16
CA ASP A 127 4.88 -24.91 -5.29
C ASP A 127 6.36 -24.91 -4.84
N LYS A 128 6.73 -24.07 -3.87
CA LYS A 128 8.09 -24.08 -3.30
C LYS A 128 8.43 -25.38 -2.58
N GLN A 129 7.48 -25.95 -1.85
CA GLN A 129 7.71 -27.19 -1.10
C GLN A 129 7.78 -28.39 -2.03
N TRP A 130 6.97 -28.41 -3.10
CA TRP A 130 7.02 -29.47 -4.10
C TRP A 130 8.36 -29.48 -4.86
N ILE A 131 8.86 -28.31 -5.27
CA ILE A 131 10.17 -28.19 -5.93
C ILE A 131 11.32 -28.64 -5.01
N GLN A 132 11.25 -28.32 -3.71
CA GLN A 132 12.25 -28.79 -2.74
C GLN A 132 12.18 -30.30 -2.49
N ALA A 133 10.99 -30.89 -2.51
CA ALA A 133 10.82 -32.33 -2.36
C ALA A 133 11.37 -33.09 -3.57
N GLU A 134 11.09 -32.62 -4.79
CA GLU A 134 11.60 -33.22 -6.02
C GLU A 134 13.13 -33.14 -6.11
N ALA A 135 13.71 -31.98 -5.75
CA ALA A 135 15.17 -31.80 -5.73
C ALA A 135 15.88 -32.70 -4.70
N LYS A 136 15.19 -33.11 -3.63
CA LYS A 136 15.74 -34.01 -2.61
C LYS A 136 15.59 -35.49 -3.01
N ASN A 137 14.65 -35.83 -3.88
CA ASN A 137 14.34 -37.19 -4.28
C ASN A 137 15.16 -37.68 -5.50
N GLN A 138 15.93 -36.79 -6.13
CA GLN A 138 16.86 -37.09 -7.23
C GLN A 138 18.33 -37.22 -6.79
N ILE A 139 18.61 -37.27 -5.48
CA ILE A 139 19.91 -37.58 -4.88
C ILE A 139 19.80 -38.93 -4.17
#